data_AF-A0A1G7QCE5-F1
#
_entry.id   AF-A0A1G7QCE5-F1
#
_cell.length_a   1.000
_cell.length_b   1.000
_cell.length_c   1.000
_cell.angle_alpha   90.00
_cell.angle_beta   90.00
_cell.angle_gamma   90.00
#
_symmetry.space_group_name_H-M   'P 1'
#
loop_
_entity.id
_entity.type
_entity.pdbx_description
1 polymer ?
#
loop_
_entity_poly.entity_id
_entity_poly.type
_entity_poly.pdbx_seq_one_letter_code
_entity_poly.pdbx_strand_id
1 'polypeptide(L)'
;MNLKERRDIAHLYGHTPRGVLFTLVEMRGSSDHAAGTRIYTPADGRSAGSVSAGWVDAEFLQRVDLFANAQMHIVQDGHDIETHLLSEPSETPEAAALIAAFEATLQGEPRSVITVLPETDVALMRFVMDARGDVLFASELLETEDIVPMRRAARTSPHGALHVLAQGRIFVEHMEPAVSEQDMMNNTLHTEAR
;
A
#
# COMPACT_ATOMS: atom_id res chain seq x y z
N MET A 1 -4.32 5.02 -5.27
CA MET A 1 -4.86 5.26 -3.90
C MET A 1 -5.29 6.72 -3.71
N ASN A 2 -6.43 6.98 -3.06
CA ASN A 2 -6.93 8.35 -2.83
C ASN A 2 -6.27 9.03 -1.60
N LEU A 3 -6.29 10.37 -1.52
CA LEU A 3 -5.64 11.14 -0.44
C LEU A 3 -6.34 11.01 0.92
N LYS A 4 -7.67 10.84 0.91
CA LYS A 4 -8.46 10.68 2.13
C LYS A 4 -8.09 9.39 2.86
N GLU A 5 -7.97 8.28 2.12
CA GLU A 5 -7.57 6.97 2.63
C GLU A 5 -6.23 7.03 3.37
N ARG A 6 -5.20 7.60 2.74
CA ARG A 6 -3.88 7.80 3.35
C ARG A 6 -3.96 8.59 4.65
N ARG A 7 -4.69 9.72 4.63
CA ARG A 7 -4.85 10.59 5.80
C ARG A 7 -5.56 9.87 6.94
N ASP A 8 -6.65 9.18 6.65
CA ASP A 8 -7.45 8.47 7.65
C ASP A 8 -6.63 7.33 8.28
N ILE A 9 -5.90 6.57 7.46
CA ILE A 9 -5.03 5.49 7.94
C ILE A 9 -3.89 6.04 8.81
N ALA A 10 -3.14 7.02 8.32
CA ALA A 10 -2.03 7.62 9.08
C ALA A 10 -2.52 8.24 10.40
N HIS A 11 -3.68 8.92 10.37
CA HIS A 11 -4.29 9.49 11.56
C HIS A 11 -4.69 8.42 12.58
N LEU A 12 -5.38 7.36 12.17
CA LEU A 12 -5.80 6.29 13.09
C LEU A 12 -4.59 5.54 13.64
N TYR A 13 -3.61 5.20 12.79
CA TYR A 13 -2.36 4.56 13.18
C TYR A 13 -1.60 5.38 14.24
N GLY A 14 -1.48 6.70 14.05
CA GLY A 14 -0.80 7.58 15.00
C GLY A 14 -1.42 7.62 16.40
N HIS A 15 -2.70 7.30 16.54
CA HIS A 15 -3.38 7.20 17.84
C HIS A 15 -3.41 5.78 18.40
N THR A 16 -3.39 4.77 17.53
CA THR A 16 -3.54 3.37 17.91
C THR A 16 -2.71 2.52 16.95
N PRO A 17 -1.39 2.36 17.20
CA PRO A 17 -0.46 1.76 16.23
C PRO A 17 -0.49 0.23 16.22
N ARG A 18 -1.34 -0.39 17.06
CA ARG A 18 -1.51 -1.84 17.15
C ARG A 18 -2.75 -2.29 16.42
N GLY A 19 -2.54 -2.97 15.30
CA GLY A 19 -3.61 -3.43 14.42
C GLY A 19 -3.07 -4.19 13.23
N VAL A 20 -3.92 -4.31 12.22
CA VAL A 20 -3.62 -4.99 10.96
C VAL A 20 -3.90 -4.04 9.82
N LEU A 21 -2.96 -3.95 8.88
CA LEU A 21 -3.15 -3.26 7.63
C LEU A 21 -3.49 -4.30 6.56
N PHE A 22 -4.65 -4.12 5.92
CA PHE A 22 -5.07 -4.90 4.76
C PHE A 22 -4.82 -4.07 3.51
N THR A 23 -4.14 -4.66 2.53
CA THR A 23 -3.89 -4.06 1.21
C THR A 23 -4.49 -4.95 0.13
N LEU A 24 -5.34 -4.36 -0.71
CA LEU A 24 -5.82 -4.98 -1.94
C LEU A 24 -4.67 -5.05 -2.95
N VAL A 25 -4.20 -6.26 -3.25
CA VAL A 25 -3.07 -6.47 -4.17
C VAL A 25 -3.57 -6.70 -5.59
N GLU A 26 -4.59 -7.53 -5.75
CA GLU A 26 -5.19 -7.86 -7.04
C GLU A 26 -6.67 -8.15 -6.83
N MET A 27 -7.49 -7.80 -7.82
CA MET A 27 -8.87 -8.27 -7.92
C MET A 27 -9.10 -8.80 -9.33
N ARG A 28 -9.63 -10.01 -9.43
CA ARG A 28 -9.96 -10.64 -10.70
C ARG A 28 -11.48 -10.68 -10.86
N GLY A 29 -11.97 -10.10 -11.94
CA GLY A 29 -13.39 -9.84 -12.19
C GLY A 29 -13.65 -8.40 -12.62
N SER A 30 -14.92 -8.00 -12.70
CA SER A 30 -15.28 -6.58 -12.90
C SER A 30 -15.39 -5.91 -11.54
N SER A 31 -14.53 -4.94 -11.26
CA SER A 31 -14.61 -4.15 -10.04
C SER A 31 -14.18 -2.71 -10.28
N ASP A 32 -14.73 -1.80 -9.48
CA ASP A 32 -14.36 -0.38 -9.47
C ASP A 32 -13.16 -0.10 -8.54
N HIS A 33 -12.53 -1.15 -7.97
CA HIS A 33 -11.49 -1.00 -6.97
C HIS A 33 -10.09 -1.11 -7.58
N ALA A 34 -9.25 -0.14 -7.25
CA ALA A 34 -7.85 -0.15 -7.68
C ALA A 34 -6.98 -0.94 -6.70
N ALA A 35 -6.04 -1.73 -7.23
CA ALA A 35 -4.94 -2.27 -6.43
C ALA A 35 -4.24 -1.15 -5.63
N GLY A 36 -3.78 -1.49 -4.43
CA GLY A 36 -3.19 -0.57 -3.46
C GLY A 36 -4.21 0.08 -2.52
N THR A 37 -5.51 -0.18 -2.70
CA THR A 37 -6.57 0.22 -1.75
C THR A 37 -6.36 -0.46 -0.40
N ARG A 38 -6.54 0.29 0.70
CA ARG A 38 -6.24 -0.20 2.05
C ARG A 38 -7.32 0.04 3.09
N ILE A 39 -7.29 -0.81 4.10
CA ILE A 39 -8.03 -0.68 5.36
C ILE A 39 -7.08 -0.98 6.51
N TYR A 40 -7.01 -0.08 7.48
CA TYR A 40 -6.34 -0.28 8.75
C TYR A 40 -7.35 -0.58 9.85
N THR A 41 -7.16 -1.68 10.58
CA THR A 41 -8.03 -2.12 11.67
C THR A 41 -7.22 -2.30 12.96
N PRO A 42 -7.24 -1.33 13.88
CA PRO A 42 -6.74 -1.52 15.25
C PRO A 42 -7.55 -2.56 16.04
N ALA A 43 -6.95 -3.02 17.15
CA ALA A 43 -7.59 -4.01 18.03
C ALA A 43 -8.85 -3.52 18.77
N ASP A 44 -9.15 -2.22 18.74
CA ASP A 44 -10.36 -1.64 19.33
C ASP A 44 -11.59 -1.68 18.41
N GLY A 45 -11.46 -2.29 17.21
CA GLY A 45 -12.55 -2.50 16.27
C GLY A 45 -12.91 -1.30 15.41
N ARG A 46 -12.24 -0.15 15.58
CA ARG A 46 -12.32 0.95 14.61
C ARG A 46 -11.64 0.54 13.31
N SER A 47 -11.96 1.23 12.22
CA SER A 47 -11.25 1.07 10.96
C SER A 47 -11.07 2.40 10.24
N ALA A 48 -10.01 2.50 9.45
CA ALA A 48 -9.73 3.65 8.60
C ALA A 48 -9.29 3.17 7.21
N GLY A 49 -9.61 3.96 6.18
CA GLY A 49 -9.30 3.64 4.79
C GLY A 49 -10.56 3.48 3.94
N SER A 50 -10.45 2.75 2.84
CA SER A 50 -11.58 2.56 1.92
C SER A 50 -12.53 1.48 2.43
N VAL A 51 -13.42 1.86 3.35
CA VAL A 51 -14.47 1.00 3.95
C VAL A 51 -15.59 0.65 2.96
N SER A 52 -15.70 1.35 1.82
CA SER A 52 -16.70 1.10 0.77
C SER A 52 -16.44 -0.17 -0.06
N ALA A 53 -15.62 -1.06 0.47
CA ALA A 53 -14.96 -2.13 -0.24
C ALA A 53 -15.89 -3.27 -0.67
N GLY A 54 -16.79 -3.74 0.20
CA GLY A 54 -17.63 -4.93 -0.08
C GLY A 54 -16.85 -6.23 -0.41
N TRP A 55 -15.54 -6.14 -0.64
CA TRP A 55 -14.65 -7.21 -1.09
C TRP A 55 -14.08 -8.04 0.06
N VAL A 56 -14.36 -7.65 1.31
CA VAL A 56 -14.07 -8.45 2.48
C VAL A 56 -15.15 -8.28 3.53
N ASP A 57 -15.49 -9.41 4.17
CA ASP A 57 -16.40 -9.47 5.29
C ASP A 57 -15.89 -8.63 6.48
N ALA A 58 -16.78 -7.81 7.06
CA ALA A 58 -16.47 -7.05 8.26
C ALA A 58 -16.05 -7.95 9.43
N GLU A 59 -16.56 -9.19 9.50
CA GLU A 59 -16.13 -10.18 10.48
C GLU A 59 -14.68 -10.62 10.27
N PHE A 60 -14.23 -10.75 9.01
CA PHE A 60 -12.84 -11.08 8.70
C PHE A 60 -11.88 -9.98 9.18
N LEU A 61 -12.24 -8.71 8.95
CA LEU A 61 -11.43 -7.56 9.38
C LEU A 61 -11.33 -7.44 10.90
N GLN A 62 -12.34 -7.88 11.65
CA GLN A 62 -12.38 -7.77 13.11
C GLN A 62 -11.49 -8.81 13.82
N ARG A 63 -11.04 -9.85 13.12
CA ARG A 63 -10.21 -10.92 13.68
C ARG A 63 -8.72 -10.57 13.66
N VAL A 64 -8.38 -9.38 14.16
CA VAL A 64 -7.02 -8.83 14.17
C VAL A 64 -6.01 -9.78 14.85
N ASP A 65 -6.48 -10.57 15.81
CA ASP A 65 -5.73 -11.57 16.57
C ASP A 65 -5.21 -12.73 15.72
N LEU A 66 -5.82 -12.98 14.56
CA LEU A 66 -5.37 -14.02 13.64
C LEU A 66 -4.16 -13.60 12.80
N PHE A 67 -3.88 -12.32 12.67
CA PHE A 67 -2.88 -11.80 11.73
C PHE A 67 -1.59 -11.44 12.44
N ALA A 68 -0.97 -12.44 13.08
CA ALA A 68 0.31 -12.27 13.78
C ALA A 68 1.50 -12.09 12.82
N ASN A 69 1.35 -12.49 11.55
CA ASN A 69 2.38 -12.40 10.51
C ASN A 69 1.79 -11.85 9.22
N ALA A 70 2.63 -11.29 8.37
CA ALA A 70 2.20 -10.84 7.05
C ALA A 70 1.86 -12.04 6.15
N GLN A 71 0.70 -12.01 5.49
CA GLN A 71 0.17 -13.13 4.71
C GLN A 71 -0.69 -12.68 3.54
N MET A 72 -0.69 -13.47 2.47
CA MET A 72 -1.61 -13.32 1.35
C MET A 72 -2.86 -14.16 1.58
N HIS A 73 -4.03 -13.55 1.34
CA HIS A 73 -5.34 -14.19 1.44
C HIS A 73 -6.04 -14.10 0.09
N ILE A 74 -6.72 -15.18 -0.30
CA ILE A 74 -7.63 -15.18 -1.43
C ILE A 74 -9.04 -15.25 -0.85
N VAL A 75 -9.82 -14.21 -1.10
CA VAL A 75 -11.22 -14.10 -0.69
C VAL A 75 -12.07 -14.18 -1.94
N GLN A 76 -12.96 -15.17 -1.99
CA GLN A 76 -13.95 -15.28 -3.04
C GLN A 76 -15.26 -14.70 -2.52
N ASP A 77 -15.86 -13.78 -3.26
CA ASP A 77 -17.23 -13.39 -3.02
C ASP A 77 -18.20 -14.33 -3.76
N GLY A 78 -19.48 -14.29 -3.39
CA GLY A 78 -20.53 -15.09 -4.05
C GLY A 78 -20.85 -14.66 -5.48
N HIS A 79 -20.09 -13.72 -6.06
CA HIS A 79 -20.31 -13.10 -7.37
C HIS A 79 -19.15 -13.36 -8.35
N ASP A 80 -18.37 -14.42 -8.11
CA ASP A 80 -17.20 -14.82 -8.91
C ASP A 80 -16.06 -13.78 -8.94
N ILE A 81 -16.01 -12.86 -7.97
CA ILE A 81 -14.88 -11.94 -7.80
C ILE A 81 -13.87 -12.58 -6.85
N GLU A 82 -12.64 -12.72 -7.35
CA GLU A 82 -11.51 -13.21 -6.56
C GLU A 82 -10.65 -12.04 -6.12
N THR A 83 -10.53 -11.86 -4.80
CA THR A 83 -9.81 -10.75 -4.17
C THR A 83 -8.56 -11.25 -3.47
N HIS A 84 -7.40 -10.71 -3.85
CA HIS A 84 -6.10 -11.04 -3.26
C HIS A 84 -5.68 -9.94 -2.30
N LEU A 85 -5.53 -10.31 -1.04
CA LEU A 85 -5.26 -9.37 0.05
C LEU A 85 -3.97 -9.70 0.75
N LEU A 86 -3.17 -8.67 0.95
CA LEU A 86 -2.10 -8.72 1.92
C LEU A 86 -2.63 -8.25 3.27
N SER A 87 -2.54 -9.09 4.30
CA SER A 87 -2.63 -8.63 5.69
C SER A 87 -1.22 -8.46 6.24
N GLU A 88 -0.91 -7.37 6.93
CA GLU A 88 0.35 -7.20 7.68
C GLU A 88 0.08 -6.61 9.08
N PRO A 89 0.78 -7.09 10.13
CA PRO A 89 0.74 -6.45 11.44
C PRO A 89 1.33 -5.05 11.34
N SER A 90 0.70 -4.06 12.00
CA SER A 90 1.11 -2.67 11.87
C SER A 90 2.31 -2.26 12.75
N GLU A 91 2.79 -3.18 13.58
CA GLU A 91 3.96 -3.01 14.46
C GLU A 91 5.28 -3.40 13.78
N THR A 92 5.27 -3.77 12.50
CA THR A 92 6.48 -4.11 11.74
C THR A 92 7.22 -2.88 11.22
N PRO A 93 8.55 -2.94 11.03
CA PRO A 93 9.31 -1.87 10.36
C PRO A 93 8.77 -1.56 8.97
N GLU A 94 8.33 -2.57 8.23
CA GLU A 94 7.75 -2.43 6.91
C GLU A 94 6.46 -1.62 6.96
N ALA A 95 5.54 -1.96 7.88
CA ALA A 95 4.29 -1.21 8.04
C ALA A 95 4.57 0.24 8.44
N ALA A 96 5.50 0.48 9.38
CA ALA A 96 5.90 1.83 9.77
C ALA A 96 6.48 2.63 8.58
N ALA A 97 7.31 2.01 7.73
CA ALA A 97 7.85 2.64 6.53
C ALA A 97 6.77 3.02 5.51
N LEU A 98 5.73 2.18 5.38
CA LEU A 98 4.57 2.46 4.54
C LEU A 98 3.73 3.63 5.08
N ILE A 99 3.50 3.68 6.40
CA ILE A 99 2.82 4.82 7.03
C ILE A 99 3.64 6.10 6.84
N ALA A 100 4.96 6.07 7.04
CA ALA A 100 5.84 7.20 6.80
C ALA A 100 5.79 7.66 5.33
N ALA A 101 5.66 6.73 4.37
CA ALA A 101 5.45 7.07 2.97
C ALA A 101 4.11 7.79 2.75
N PHE A 102 3.03 7.38 3.43
CA PHE A 102 1.76 8.10 3.39
C PHE A 102 1.91 9.53 3.92
N GLU A 103 2.52 9.70 5.08
CA GLU A 103 2.74 11.01 5.70
C GLU A 103 3.56 11.94 4.81
N ALA A 104 4.66 11.44 4.24
CA ALA A 104 5.47 12.20 3.29
C ALA A 104 4.65 12.67 2.07
N THR A 105 3.82 11.78 1.52
CA THR A 105 2.98 12.15 0.37
C THR A 105 1.89 13.16 0.73
N LEU A 106 1.38 13.14 1.97
CA LEU A 106 0.47 14.17 2.48
C LEU A 106 1.15 15.53 2.65
N GLN A 107 2.48 15.55 2.79
CA GLN A 107 3.31 16.75 2.83
C GLN A 107 3.79 17.22 1.45
N GLY A 108 3.30 16.59 0.37
CA GLY A 108 3.66 16.95 -1.00
C GLY A 108 4.86 16.18 -1.56
N GLU A 109 5.37 15.18 -0.84
CA GLU A 109 6.54 14.42 -1.27
C GLU A 109 6.16 13.07 -1.88
N PRO A 110 6.30 12.86 -3.20
CA PRO A 110 5.99 11.58 -3.84
C PRO A 110 6.84 10.44 -3.26
N ARG A 111 6.25 9.24 -3.25
CA ARG A 111 6.92 8.00 -2.81
C ARG A 111 6.61 6.85 -3.74
N SER A 112 7.59 5.97 -3.93
CA SER A 112 7.37 4.66 -4.53
C SER A 112 7.60 3.59 -3.48
N VAL A 113 6.63 2.69 -3.31
CA VAL A 113 6.72 1.56 -2.39
C VAL A 113 6.72 0.28 -3.20
N ILE A 114 7.70 -0.57 -2.92
CA ILE A 114 7.80 -1.88 -3.55
C ILE A 114 7.75 -2.91 -2.41
N THR A 115 6.77 -3.80 -2.49
CA THR A 115 6.57 -4.85 -1.50
C THR A 115 6.78 -6.21 -2.15
N VAL A 116 7.74 -6.99 -1.65
CA VAL A 116 7.83 -8.43 -1.91
C VAL A 116 6.71 -9.09 -1.11
N LEU A 117 5.78 -9.72 -1.81
CA LEU A 117 4.62 -10.35 -1.21
C LEU A 117 5.02 -11.63 -0.48
N PRO A 118 4.43 -11.90 0.70
CA PRO A 118 4.74 -13.10 1.45
C PRO A 118 4.23 -14.36 0.74
N GLU A 119 5.04 -15.42 0.79
CA GLU A 119 4.74 -16.77 0.31
C GLU A 119 5.25 -17.78 1.35
N THR A 120 5.04 -19.09 1.13
CA THR A 120 5.37 -20.16 2.10
C THR A 120 6.76 -20.01 2.74
N ASP A 121 7.76 -19.60 1.96
CA ASP A 121 9.16 -19.46 2.40
C ASP A 121 9.71 -18.04 2.17
N VAL A 122 8.84 -17.08 1.85
CA VAL A 122 9.22 -15.69 1.58
C VAL A 122 8.50 -14.80 2.57
N ALA A 123 9.26 -14.17 3.47
CA ALA A 123 8.71 -13.15 4.35
C ALA A 123 8.31 -11.91 3.53
N LEU A 124 7.33 -11.16 4.02
CA LEU A 124 7.06 -9.84 3.47
C LEU A 124 8.33 -8.99 3.62
N MET A 125 8.74 -8.36 2.54
CA MET A 125 9.83 -7.38 2.54
C MET A 125 9.40 -6.15 1.77
N ARG A 126 9.94 -5.00 2.15
CA ARG A 126 9.58 -3.72 1.54
C ARG A 126 10.80 -2.85 1.36
N PHE A 127 10.83 -2.10 0.27
CA PHE A 127 11.67 -0.92 0.20
C PHE A 127 10.88 0.28 -0.33
N VAL A 128 11.29 1.46 0.10
CA VAL A 128 10.64 2.73 -0.21
C VAL A 128 11.66 3.64 -0.88
N MET A 129 11.26 4.29 -1.96
CA MET A 129 12.07 5.28 -2.67
C MET A 129 11.38 6.63 -2.72
N ASP A 130 12.20 7.68 -2.76
CA ASP A 130 11.75 9.00 -3.15
C ASP A 130 11.58 9.13 -4.69
N ALA A 131 11.23 10.33 -5.16
CA ALA A 131 11.12 10.61 -6.61
C ALA A 131 12.46 10.59 -7.37
N ARG A 132 13.60 10.70 -6.67
CA ARG A 132 14.93 10.60 -7.29
C ARG A 132 15.35 9.14 -7.48
N GLY A 133 14.65 8.22 -6.81
CA GLY A 133 14.98 6.80 -6.78
C GLY A 133 15.99 6.44 -5.69
N ASP A 134 16.20 7.34 -4.74
CA ASP A 134 17.01 7.09 -3.55
C ASP A 134 16.20 6.22 -2.58
N VAL A 135 16.81 5.16 -2.05
CA VAL A 135 16.16 4.24 -1.12
C VAL A 135 16.16 4.87 0.27
N LEU A 136 14.96 5.11 0.80
CA LEU A 136 14.74 5.70 2.13
C LEU A 136 14.57 4.63 3.22
N PHE A 137 14.09 3.46 2.82
CA PHE A 137 13.89 2.30 3.68
C PHE A 137 14.07 1.04 2.85
N ALA A 138 14.66 0.01 3.45
CA ALA A 138 14.63 -1.36 2.96
C ALA A 138 14.53 -2.31 4.17
N SER A 139 13.74 -3.36 4.06
CA SER A 139 13.71 -4.46 5.02
C SER A 139 15.11 -5.03 5.23
N GLU A 140 15.39 -5.50 6.45
CA GLU A 140 16.72 -6.00 6.85
C GLU A 140 17.21 -7.16 5.96
N LEU A 141 16.30 -7.99 5.47
CA LEU A 141 16.61 -9.15 4.63
C LEU A 141 16.80 -8.80 3.15
N LEU A 142 16.60 -7.54 2.74
CA LEU A 142 16.82 -7.10 1.36
C LEU A 142 18.26 -6.63 1.17
N GLU A 143 19.04 -7.44 0.46
CA GLU A 143 20.38 -7.06 0.06
C GLU A 143 20.37 -6.04 -1.09
N THR A 144 21.46 -5.27 -1.21
CA THR A 144 21.56 -4.24 -2.25
C THR A 144 21.43 -4.82 -3.66
N GLU A 145 21.94 -6.03 -3.87
CA GLU A 145 21.86 -6.73 -5.16
C GLU A 145 20.43 -7.14 -5.54
N ASP A 146 19.57 -7.42 -4.56
CA ASP A 146 18.16 -7.74 -4.75
C ASP A 146 17.32 -6.51 -5.08
N ILE A 147 17.67 -5.36 -4.52
CA ILE A 147 16.96 -4.10 -4.76
C ILE A 147 17.12 -3.63 -6.21
N VAL A 148 18.28 -3.85 -6.83
CA VAL A 148 18.58 -3.38 -8.20
C VAL A 148 17.56 -3.87 -9.24
N PRO A 149 17.27 -5.17 -9.39
CA PRO A 149 16.26 -5.65 -10.34
C PRO A 149 14.85 -5.16 -9.99
N MET A 150 14.47 -5.13 -8.71
CA MET A 150 13.15 -4.65 -8.28
C MET A 150 12.95 -3.18 -8.62
N ARG A 151 13.96 -2.34 -8.34
CA ARG A 151 13.96 -0.91 -8.68
C ARG A 151 13.84 -0.70 -10.18
N ARG A 152 14.53 -1.51 -10.99
CA ARG A 152 14.44 -1.42 -12.45
C ARG A 152 13.01 -1.72 -12.93
N ALA A 153 12.41 -2.79 -12.43
CA ALA A 153 11.02 -3.13 -12.75
C ALA A 153 10.09 -1.98 -12.35
N ALA A 154 10.14 -1.55 -11.08
CA ALA A 154 9.25 -0.52 -10.54
C ALA A 154 9.28 0.80 -11.32
N ARG A 155 10.45 1.25 -11.81
CA ARG A 155 10.55 2.51 -12.56
C ARG A 155 9.77 2.54 -13.88
N THR A 156 9.48 1.37 -14.44
CA THR A 156 8.77 1.24 -15.72
C THR A 156 7.34 0.78 -15.57
N SER A 157 6.91 0.51 -14.34
CA SER A 157 5.63 -0.12 -14.05
C SER A 157 4.57 0.91 -13.67
N PRO A 158 3.30 0.65 -13.99
CA PRO A 158 2.21 1.46 -13.45
C PRO A 158 2.00 1.18 -11.95
N HIS A 159 1.30 2.08 -11.27
CA HIS A 159 0.80 1.83 -9.91
C HIS A 159 -0.08 0.57 -9.88
N GLY A 160 0.11 -0.27 -8.87
CA GLY A 160 -0.63 -1.52 -8.71
C GLY A 160 -0.08 -2.68 -9.54
N ALA A 161 1.08 -2.53 -10.18
CA ALA A 161 1.66 -3.60 -10.99
C ALA A 161 2.21 -4.75 -10.14
N LEU A 162 2.05 -5.97 -10.66
CA LEU A 162 2.63 -7.19 -10.12
C LEU A 162 3.72 -7.72 -11.04
N HIS A 163 4.85 -8.12 -10.46
CA HIS A 163 5.93 -8.79 -11.19
C HIS A 163 6.38 -10.04 -10.46
N VAL A 164 6.83 -11.03 -11.22
CA VAL A 164 7.53 -12.21 -10.69
C VAL A 164 9.01 -12.03 -10.96
N LEU A 165 9.81 -11.94 -9.89
CA LEU A 165 11.26 -11.85 -9.94
C LEU A 165 11.89 -13.03 -9.19
N ALA A 166 13.22 -13.15 -9.22
CA ALA A 166 13.93 -14.22 -8.51
C ALA A 166 13.67 -14.17 -6.99
N GLN A 167 13.43 -12.96 -6.45
CA GLN A 167 13.13 -12.71 -5.05
C GLN A 167 11.66 -12.98 -4.66
N GLY A 168 10.82 -13.37 -5.62
CA GLY A 168 9.40 -13.61 -5.43
C GLY A 168 8.50 -12.64 -6.18
N ARG A 169 7.22 -12.64 -5.82
CA ARG A 169 6.24 -11.69 -6.37
C ARG A 169 6.42 -10.32 -5.73
N ILE A 170 6.57 -9.29 -6.55
CA ILE A 170 6.61 -7.91 -6.08
C ILE A 170 5.35 -7.16 -6.50
N PHE A 171 4.87 -6.30 -5.60
CA PHE A 171 3.79 -5.36 -5.80
C PHE A 171 4.35 -3.93 -5.79
N VAL A 172 4.06 -3.17 -6.84
CA VAL A 172 4.62 -1.83 -7.07
C VAL A 172 3.55 -0.77 -6.90
N GLU A 173 3.85 0.24 -6.09
CA GLU A 173 2.97 1.37 -5.87
C GLU A 173 3.70 2.69 -6.02
N HIS A 174 3.17 3.55 -6.88
CA HIS A 174 3.52 4.96 -6.94
C HIS A 174 2.47 5.78 -6.21
N MET A 175 2.90 6.60 -5.25
CA MET A 175 2.03 7.43 -4.43
C MET A 175 2.23 8.88 -4.82
N GLU A 176 1.24 9.42 -5.51
CA GLU A 176 1.22 10.81 -5.91
C GLU A 176 1.08 11.74 -4.70
N PRO A 177 1.76 12.89 -4.69
CA PRO A 177 1.69 13.82 -3.58
C PRO A 177 0.28 14.41 -3.43
N ALA A 178 -0.03 14.88 -2.23
CA ALA A 178 -1.13 15.80 -2.03
C ALA A 178 -0.82 17.08 -2.81
N VAL A 179 -1.44 17.27 -3.97
CA VAL A 179 -1.38 18.55 -4.67
C VAL A 179 -2.11 19.56 -3.80
N SER A 180 -1.47 20.67 -3.42
CA SER A 180 -2.17 21.71 -2.69
C SER A 180 -3.25 22.32 -3.59
N GLU A 181 -4.39 22.73 -3.03
CA GLU A 181 -5.41 23.45 -3.80
C GLU A 181 -4.84 24.72 -4.47
N GLN A 182 -3.79 25.32 -3.88
CA GLN A 182 -3.06 26.45 -4.45
C GLN A 182 -2.26 26.09 -5.72
N ASP A 183 -1.67 24.89 -5.79
CA ASP A 183 -0.96 24.43 -6.98
C ASP A 183 -1.93 24.10 -8.13
N MET A 184 -3.14 23.62 -7.81
CA MET A 184 -4.21 23.47 -8.79
C MET A 184 -4.68 24.83 -9.35
N MET A 185 -4.80 25.86 -8.49
CA MET A 185 -5.18 27.20 -8.94
C MET A 185 -4.09 27.87 -9.79
N ASN A 186 -2.81 27.69 -9.44
CA ASN A 186 -1.69 28.26 -10.19
C ASN A 186 -1.49 27.59 -11.56
N ASN A 187 -1.72 26.27 -11.69
CA ASN A 187 -1.64 25.60 -12.99
C ASN A 187 -2.81 25.95 -13.93
N THR A 188 -3.98 26.30 -13.39
CA THR A 188 -5.14 26.71 -14.22
C THR A 188 -4.92 28.09 -14.84
N LEU A 189 -4.26 29.01 -14.13
CA LEU A 189 -3.98 30.37 -14.61
C LEU A 189 -2.88 30.45 -15.68
N HIS A 190 -2.07 29.40 -15.87
CA HIS A 190 -1.03 29.38 -16.91
C HIS A 190 -1.50 28.76 -18.24
N THR A 191 -2.64 28.06 -18.26
CA THR A 191 -3.19 27.46 -19.48
C THR A 191 -4.11 28.39 -20.26
N GLU A 192 -4.62 29.46 -19.64
CA GLU A 192 -5.49 30.46 -20.31
C GLU A 192 -4.72 31.65 -20.91
N ALA A 193 -3.38 31.65 -20.82
CA ALA A 193 -2.51 32.68 -21.38
C ALA A 193 -1.60 32.15 -22.51
N ARG A 194 -2.16 31.40 -23.46
CA ARG A 194 -1.54 31.13 -24.77
C ARG A 194 -2.55 31.10 -25.89
#